data_AF-A0A7S2LI78-F1
#
_entry.id   AF-A0A7S2LI78-F1
#
_cell.length_a   1.000
_cell.length_b   1.000
_cell.length_c   1.000
_cell.angle_alpha   90.00
_cell.angle_beta   90.00
_cell.angle_gamma   90.00
#
_symmetry.space_group_name_H-M   'P 1'
#
loop_
_entity.id
_entity.type
_entity.pdbx_description
1 polymer ?
#
loop_
_entity_poly.entity_id
_entity_poly.type
_entity_poly.pdbx_seq_one_letter_code
_entity_poly.pdbx_strand_id
1 'polypeptide(L)'
;TVEGSSDGGVRAGLPRNVATMLAAQTVKGAAEMVLKTGTHPGQLKDQVTSPGGTTIAGVEALEKGGFRATTISAVTAATKRSMQLGGASDEEIANKYGL
;
A
#
# COMPACT_ATOMS: atom_id res chain seq x y z
N THR A 1 4.25 -4.51 3.27
CA THR A 1 3.20 -3.87 4.09
C THR A 1 2.91 -4.65 5.37
N VAL A 2 2.55 -5.94 5.33
CA VAL A 2 2.28 -6.73 6.57
C VAL A 2 3.50 -6.79 7.51
N GLU A 3 4.68 -7.10 6.99
CA GLU A 3 5.92 -7.16 7.76
C GLU A 3 6.25 -5.80 8.41
N GLY A 4 6.27 -4.72 7.61
CA GLY A 4 6.51 -3.37 8.14
C GLY A 4 5.49 -2.91 9.20
N SER A 5 4.20 -3.25 9.02
CA SER A 5 3.18 -2.98 10.05
C SER A 5 3.38 -3.84 11.30
N SER A 6 3.82 -5.09 11.13
CA SER A 6 4.18 -5.96 12.26
C SER A 6 5.38 -5.41 13.03
N ASP A 7 6.43 -4.95 12.34
CA ASP A 7 7.59 -4.30 12.96
C ASP A 7 7.19 -3.02 13.71
N GLY A 8 6.31 -2.21 13.12
CA GLY A 8 5.73 -1.05 13.78
C GLY A 8 4.97 -1.42 15.06
N GLY A 9 4.18 -2.50 15.03
CA GLY A 9 3.48 -3.03 16.20
C GLY A 9 4.44 -3.51 17.30
N VAL A 10 5.51 -4.21 16.94
CA VAL A 10 6.55 -4.63 17.89
C VAL A 10 7.27 -3.43 18.49
N ARG A 11 7.60 -2.43 17.67
CA ARG A 11 8.18 -1.16 18.15
C ARG A 11 7.25 -0.43 19.13
N ALA A 12 5.93 -0.59 18.96
CA ALA A 12 4.91 -0.04 19.86
C ALA A 12 4.63 -0.93 21.09
N GLY A 13 5.32 -2.08 21.24
CA GLY A 13 5.26 -2.94 22.42
C GLY A 13 4.45 -4.23 22.26
N LEU A 14 3.94 -4.55 21.05
CA LEU A 14 3.23 -5.80 20.82
C LEU A 14 4.18 -7.01 20.72
N PRO A 15 3.79 -8.20 21.21
CA PRO A 15 4.46 -9.44 20.85
C PRO A 15 4.43 -9.68 19.34
N ARG A 16 5.53 -10.20 18.77
CA ARG A 16 5.69 -10.39 17.31
C ARG A 16 4.53 -11.16 16.67
N ASN A 17 4.14 -12.27 17.27
CA ASN A 17 3.05 -13.10 16.75
C ASN A 17 1.72 -12.31 16.69
N VAL A 18 1.40 -11.55 17.75
CA VAL A 18 0.22 -10.70 17.81
C VAL A 18 0.28 -9.59 16.76
N ALA A 19 1.41 -8.88 16.68
CA ALA A 19 1.61 -7.79 15.72
C ALA A 19 1.43 -8.27 14.27
N THR A 20 2.01 -9.42 13.92
CA THR A 20 1.87 -10.02 12.58
C THR A 20 0.43 -10.41 12.27
N MET A 21 -0.27 -11.04 13.23
CA MET A 21 -1.67 -11.43 13.02
C MET A 21 -2.58 -10.21 12.83
N LEU A 22 -2.43 -9.18 13.66
CA LEU A 22 -3.20 -7.95 13.53
C LEU A 22 -2.90 -7.26 12.20
N ALA A 23 -1.62 -7.12 11.83
CA ALA A 23 -1.23 -6.52 10.55
C ALA A 23 -1.83 -7.27 9.34
N ALA A 24 -1.76 -8.60 9.34
CA ALA A 24 -2.32 -9.42 8.27
C ALA A 24 -3.86 -9.26 8.19
N GLN A 25 -4.54 -9.31 9.34
CA GLN A 25 -6.00 -9.17 9.39
C GLN A 25 -6.46 -7.76 9.00
N THR A 26 -5.71 -6.71 9.35
CA THR A 26 -5.98 -5.33 8.92
C THR A 26 -5.89 -5.21 7.39
N VAL A 27 -4.84 -5.74 6.77
CA VAL A 27 -4.69 -5.70 5.30
C VAL A 27 -5.80 -6.49 4.61
N LYS A 28 -6.12 -7.69 5.11
CA LYS A 28 -7.24 -8.51 4.61
C LYS A 28 -8.57 -7.74 4.69
N GLY A 29 -8.89 -7.17 5.86
CA GLY A 29 -10.13 -6.43 6.08
C GLY A 29 -10.26 -5.22 5.16
N ALA A 30 -9.19 -4.45 4.98
CA ALA A 30 -9.18 -3.30 4.08
C ALA A 30 -9.46 -3.71 2.62
N ALA A 31 -8.82 -4.77 2.14
CA ALA A 31 -9.07 -5.29 0.79
C ALA A 31 -10.51 -5.80 0.63
N GLU A 32 -11.01 -6.55 1.62
CA GLU A 32 -12.39 -7.05 1.61
C GLU A 32 -13.42 -5.93 1.58
N MET A 33 -13.20 -4.81 2.30
CA MET A 33 -14.12 -3.68 2.26
C MET A 33 -14.26 -3.11 0.85
N VAL A 34 -13.14 -2.85 0.18
CA VAL A 34 -13.15 -2.32 -1.20
C VAL A 34 -13.90 -3.27 -2.15
N LEU A 35 -13.59 -4.57 -2.08
CA LEU A 35 -14.19 -5.57 -2.97
C LEU A 35 -15.69 -5.77 -2.71
N LYS A 36 -16.11 -5.76 -1.44
CA LYS A 36 -17.51 -6.02 -1.06
C LYS A 36 -18.40 -4.81 -1.28
N THR A 37 -17.92 -3.60 -1.01
CA THR A 37 -18.78 -2.40 -1.09
C THR A 37 -18.67 -1.68 -2.43
N GLY A 38 -17.59 -1.91 -3.20
CA GLY A 38 -17.29 -1.14 -4.41
C GLY A 38 -17.05 0.35 -4.15
N THR A 39 -16.93 0.75 -2.88
CA THR A 39 -16.75 2.15 -2.48
C THR A 39 -15.33 2.60 -2.85
N HIS A 40 -15.22 3.84 -3.29
CA HIS A 40 -13.92 4.43 -3.60
C HIS A 40 -12.97 4.34 -2.38
N PRO A 41 -11.73 3.84 -2.52
CA PRO A 41 -10.82 3.67 -1.39
C PRO A 41 -10.52 4.96 -0.61
N GLY A 42 -10.53 6.10 -1.29
CA GLY A 42 -10.39 7.41 -0.63
C GLY A 42 -11.52 7.71 0.36
N GLN A 43 -12.76 7.34 0.02
CA GLN A 43 -13.91 7.52 0.90
C GLN A 43 -13.87 6.53 2.07
N LEU A 44 -13.47 5.27 1.84
CA LEU A 44 -13.28 4.30 2.92
C LEU A 44 -12.20 4.75 3.90
N LYS A 45 -11.11 5.34 3.40
CA LYS A 45 -10.08 5.97 4.23
C LYS A 45 -10.70 7.10 5.07
N ASP A 46 -11.50 7.99 4.48
CA ASP A 46 -12.14 9.09 5.23
C ASP A 46 -13.09 8.57 6.32
N GLN A 47 -13.82 7.47 6.07
CA GLN A 47 -14.74 6.86 7.05
C GLN A 47 -14.04 6.34 8.32
N VAL A 48 -12.77 5.97 8.25
CA VAL A 48 -11.99 5.47 9.40
C VAL A 48 -11.03 6.53 9.98
N THR A 49 -11.13 7.77 9.50
CA THR A 49 -10.18 8.84 9.82
C THR A 49 -10.90 10.00 10.50
N SER A 50 -10.91 9.98 11.84
CA SER A 50 -11.49 11.07 12.63
C SER A 50 -10.59 12.31 12.66
N PRO A 51 -11.15 13.54 12.71
CA PRO A 51 -10.37 14.76 12.89
C PRO A 51 -9.48 14.70 14.14
N GLY A 52 -8.18 14.98 13.97
CA GLY A 52 -7.19 14.96 15.06
C GLY A 52 -6.90 13.57 15.66
N GLY A 53 -7.42 12.49 15.08
CA GLY A 53 -7.26 11.13 15.60
C GLY A 53 -5.92 10.46 15.29
N THR A 54 -5.74 9.25 15.82
CA THR A 54 -4.52 8.45 15.60
C THR A 54 -4.38 8.00 14.15
N THR A 55 -5.49 7.69 13.46
CA THR A 55 -5.46 7.27 12.05
C THR A 55 -4.92 8.37 11.14
N ILE A 56 -5.36 9.63 11.30
CA ILE A 56 -4.89 10.72 10.43
C ILE A 56 -3.41 11.02 10.64
N ALA A 57 -2.91 10.93 11.87
CA ALA A 57 -1.49 11.07 12.17
C ALA A 57 -0.65 9.96 11.49
N GLY A 58 -1.16 8.72 11.48
CA GLY A 58 -0.54 7.62 10.74
C GLY A 58 -0.54 7.84 9.22
N VAL A 59 -1.67 8.31 8.66
CA VAL A 59 -1.77 8.67 7.23
C VAL A 59 -0.77 9.77 6.87
N GLU A 60 -0.65 10.83 7.68
CA GLU A 60 0.31 11.91 7.45
C GLU A 60 1.75 11.38 7.39
N ALA A 61 2.13 10.49 8.30
CA ALA A 61 3.47 9.87 8.30
C ALA A 61 3.72 9.03 7.04
N LEU A 62 2.72 8.29 6.57
CA LEU A 62 2.81 7.51 5.32
C LEU A 62 2.97 8.41 4.08
N GLU A 63 2.23 9.52 4.03
CA GLU A 63 2.34 10.49 2.92
C GLU A 63 3.71 11.18 2.93
N LYS A 64 4.23 11.58 4.10
CA LYS A 64 5.60 12.10 4.25
C LYS A 64 6.67 11.11 3.78
N GLY A 65 6.43 9.81 3.99
CA GLY A 65 7.29 8.73 3.50
C GLY A 65 7.14 8.40 2.01
N GLY A 66 6.24 9.07 1.28
CA GLY A 66 6.04 8.84 -0.14
C GLY A 66 5.36 7.51 -0.48
N PHE A 67 4.59 6.94 0.45
CA PHE A 67 4.04 5.57 0.32
C PHE A 67 3.27 5.33 -0.99
N ARG A 68 2.46 6.29 -1.43
CA ARG A 68 1.73 6.21 -2.70
C ARG A 68 2.67 6.17 -3.90
N ALA A 69 3.64 7.08 -3.93
CA ALA A 69 4.60 7.18 -5.00
C ALA A 69 5.40 5.88 -5.13
N THR A 70 5.94 5.36 -4.02
CA THR A 70 6.72 4.11 -4.03
C THR A 70 5.90 2.90 -4.45
N THR A 71 4.62 2.83 -4.07
CA THR A 71 3.73 1.74 -4.48
C THR A 71 3.45 1.78 -5.99
N ILE A 72 3.18 2.97 -6.53
CA ILE A 72 3.00 3.16 -7.98
C ILE A 72 4.28 2.78 -8.72
N SER A 73 5.44 3.29 -8.29
CA SER A 73 6.73 2.97 -8.88
C SER A 73 7.04 1.47 -8.86
N ALA A 74 6.68 0.76 -7.79
CA ALA A 74 6.89 -0.68 -7.70
C ALA A 74 6.09 -1.45 -8.76
N VAL A 75 4.81 -1.10 -8.96
CA VAL A 75 3.97 -1.72 -10.00
C VAL A 75 4.50 -1.38 -11.39
N THR A 76 4.81 -0.12 -11.65
CA THR A 76 5.36 0.33 -12.94
C THR A 76 6.67 -0.37 -13.27
N ALA A 77 7.59 -0.48 -12.31
CA ALA A 77 8.87 -1.16 -12.50
C ALA A 77 8.67 -2.66 -12.79
N ALA A 78 7.75 -3.32 -12.09
CA ALA A 78 7.42 -4.72 -12.34
C ALA A 78 6.81 -4.92 -13.74
N THR A 79 5.92 -4.02 -14.17
CA THR A 79 5.35 -4.04 -15.53
C THR A 79 6.42 -3.85 -16.59
N LYS A 80 7.29 -2.85 -16.45
CA LYS A 80 8.42 -2.62 -17.38
C LYS A 80 9.30 -3.87 -17.48
N ARG A 81 9.65 -4.47 -16.34
CA ARG A 81 10.46 -5.69 -16.31
C ARG A 81 9.78 -6.86 -17.02
N SER A 82 8.47 -7.03 -16.84
CA SER A 82 7.70 -8.07 -17.53
C SER A 82 7.75 -7.91 -19.05
N MET A 83 7.63 -6.68 -19.56
CA MET A 83 7.71 -6.38 -20.99
C MET A 83 9.11 -6.67 -21.57
N GLN A 84 10.17 -6.32 -20.84
CA GLN A 84 11.54 -6.65 -21.23
C GLN A 84 11.77 -8.16 -21.34
N LEU A 85 11.24 -8.93 -20.38
CA LEU A 85 11.30 -10.39 -20.43
C LEU A 85 10.50 -10.97 -21.61
N GLY A 86 9.47 -10.26 -22.06
CA GLY A 86 8.72 -10.56 -23.28
C GLY A 86 9.37 -10.10 -24.59
N GLY A 87 10.56 -9.47 -24.53
CA GLY A 87 11.34 -9.06 -25.70
C GLY A 87 11.17 -7.61 -26.14
N ALA A 88 10.42 -6.78 -25.41
CA ALA A 88 10.31 -5.35 -25.72
C ALA A 88 11.58 -4.58 -25.31
N SER A 89 12.01 -3.65 -26.16
CA SER A 89 13.08 -2.70 -25.86
C SER A 89 12.61 -1.55 -24.97
N ASP A 90 13.56 -0.86 -24.31
CA ASP A 90 13.24 0.29 -23.46
C ASP A 90 12.61 1.46 -24.26
N GLU A 91 13.01 1.65 -25.52
CA GLU A 91 12.43 2.67 -26.40
C GLU A 91 10.97 2.34 -26.75
N GLU A 92 10.65 1.07 -27.02
CA GLU A 92 9.27 0.64 -27.27
C GLU A 92 8.39 0.82 -26.02
N ILE A 93 8.93 0.52 -24.84
CA ILE A 93 8.18 0.65 -23.57
C ILE A 93 7.86 2.12 -23.30
N ALA A 94 8.85 3.00 -23.43
CA ALA A 94 8.69 4.43 -23.20
C ALA A 94 7.68 5.05 -24.20
N ASN A 95 7.83 4.75 -25.49
CA ASN A 95 7.01 5.35 -26.54
C ASN A 95 5.56 4.87 -26.55
N LYS A 96 5.31 3.59 -26.22
CA LYS A 96 3.97 2.99 -26.34
C LYS A 96 3.18 3.02 -25.03
N TYR A 97 3.84 2.91 -23.88
CA TYR A 97 3.18 2.75 -22.58
C TYR A 97 3.43 3.91 -21.61
N GLY A 98 4.39 4.80 -21.91
CA GLY A 98 4.74 5.92 -21.02
C GLY A 98 5.33 5.46 -19.68
N LEU A 99 6.03 4.31 -19.68
CA LEU A 99 6.66 3.68 -18.52
C LEU A 99 8.19 3.64 -18.64
#